data_AF-M5U5K3-F1
#
_entry.id   AF-M5U5K3-F1
#
_cell.length_a   1.000
_cell.length_b   1.000
_cell.length_c   1.000
_cell.angle_alpha   90.00
_cell.angle_beta   90.00
_cell.angle_gamma   90.00
#
_symmetry.space_group_name_H-M   'P 1'
#
loop_
_entity.id
_entity.type
_entity.pdbx_description
1 polymer ?
#
loop_
_entity_poly.entity_id
_entity_poly.type
_entity_poly.pdbx_seq_one_letter_code
_entity_poly.pdbx_strand_id
1 'polypeptide(L)'
;FAEGRFNSRTESKIAVAIEQSPELQERLAAISSDGMLDRVREIASKIQASDKDSPVAESPQASVAPKPSTGGTRRIKGVPKELSESGDYRILKELGRGGMGVVYLAKYLPMDRPEVLKVLNSQMVKRESARKRFVTEMKAIGKLNHPSIATAYQQVPLPTQLVFSMEYVPGIDLHKFIAKYQPIPIPAA
;
A
#
# COMPACT_ATOMS: atom_id res chain seq x y z
N PHE A 1 -11.10 -9.40 6.89
CA PHE A 1 -9.66 -9.11 6.93
C PHE A 1 -9.46 -7.61 7.07
N ALA A 2 -9.38 -7.12 8.31
CA ALA A 2 -9.06 -5.74 8.64
C ALA A 2 -7.98 -5.80 9.73
N GLU A 3 -6.94 -4.98 9.57
CA GLU A 3 -5.65 -5.07 10.28
C GLU A 3 -4.87 -6.38 10.05
N GLY A 4 -3.54 -6.24 9.93
CA GLY A 4 -2.60 -7.37 9.80
C GLY A 4 -2.20 -7.94 11.16
N ARG A 5 -3.17 -8.10 12.06
CA ARG A 5 -3.00 -8.67 13.40
C ARG A 5 -3.73 -10.01 13.44
N PHE A 6 -3.08 -11.05 13.95
CA PHE A 6 -3.80 -12.27 14.30
C PHE A 6 -4.61 -12.02 15.57
N ASN A 7 -5.67 -12.79 15.80
CA ASN A 7 -6.32 -12.81 17.12
C ASN A 7 -5.50 -13.69 18.06
N SER A 8 -5.53 -13.42 19.36
CA SER A 8 -4.73 -14.14 20.38
C SER A 8 -4.88 -15.66 20.31
N ARG A 9 -6.08 -16.17 20.01
CA ARG A 9 -6.36 -17.62 19.87
C ARG A 9 -5.70 -18.24 18.63
N THR A 10 -5.46 -17.45 17.58
CA THR A 10 -4.64 -17.84 16.42
C THR A 10 -3.14 -17.74 16.74
N GLU A 11 -2.70 -16.71 17.47
CA GLU A 11 -1.30 -16.52 17.86
C GLU A 11 -0.79 -17.67 18.76
N SER A 12 -1.55 -18.04 19.81
CA SER A 12 -1.19 -19.18 20.66
C SER A 12 -1.12 -20.50 19.89
N LYS A 13 -1.98 -20.70 18.88
CA LYS A 13 -1.93 -21.90 18.01
C LYS A 13 -0.69 -21.92 17.12
N ILE A 14 -0.28 -20.78 16.58
CA ILE A 14 0.93 -20.66 15.76
C ILE A 14 2.18 -20.90 16.62
N ALA A 15 2.23 -20.34 17.84
CA ALA A 15 3.33 -20.55 18.77
C ALA A 15 3.52 -22.04 19.11
N VAL A 16 2.45 -22.72 19.55
CA VAL A 16 2.49 -24.16 19.90
C VAL A 16 2.85 -25.03 18.69
N ALA A 17 2.37 -24.70 17.48
CA ALA A 17 2.70 -25.45 16.27
C ALA A 17 4.19 -25.32 15.85
N ILE A 18 4.84 -24.19 16.14
CA ILE A 18 6.27 -23.99 15.91
C ILE A 18 7.09 -24.69 17.01
N GLU A 19 6.63 -24.68 18.26
CA GLU A 19 7.29 -25.36 19.38
C GLU A 19 7.26 -26.89 19.24
N GLN A 20 6.18 -27.45 18.69
CA GLN A 20 6.00 -28.90 18.51
C GLN A 20 6.62 -29.49 17.23
N SER A 21 7.31 -28.68 16.40
CA SER A 21 7.87 -29.14 15.12
C SER A 21 9.34 -28.73 14.93
N PRO A 22 10.31 -29.63 15.17
CA PRO A 22 11.74 -29.34 15.00
C PRO A 22 12.09 -28.88 13.58
N GLU A 23 11.46 -29.47 12.56
CA GLU A 23 11.66 -29.11 11.14
C GLU A 23 11.22 -27.66 10.84
N LEU A 24 10.18 -27.15 11.51
CA LEU A 24 9.82 -25.74 11.41
C LEU A 24 10.81 -24.84 12.14
N GLN A 25 11.40 -25.27 13.25
CA GLN A 25 12.41 -24.50 13.98
C GLN A 25 13.72 -24.38 13.18
N GLU A 26 14.20 -25.47 12.60
CA GLU A 26 15.37 -25.48 11.72
C GLU A 26 15.15 -24.58 10.49
N ARG A 27 13.98 -24.69 9.84
CA ARG A 27 13.62 -23.83 8.70
C ARG A 27 13.44 -22.37 9.08
N LEU A 28 13.01 -22.06 10.31
CA LEU A 28 12.93 -20.68 10.81
C LEU A 28 14.31 -20.11 11.15
N ALA A 29 15.26 -20.94 11.62
CA ALA A 29 16.65 -20.57 11.85
C ALA A 29 17.45 -20.40 10.54
N ALA A 30 17.14 -21.19 9.51
CA ALA A 30 17.74 -21.08 8.18
C ALA A 30 17.27 -19.84 7.38
N ILE A 31 16.17 -19.19 7.80
CA ILE A 31 15.74 -17.91 7.22
C ILE A 31 16.63 -16.80 7.77
N SER A 32 17.58 -16.35 6.94
CA SER A 32 18.46 -15.22 7.24
C SER A 32 17.68 -13.97 7.66
N SER A 33 18.28 -13.18 8.56
CA SER A 33 17.62 -12.16 9.39
C SER A 33 17.20 -10.89 8.64
N ASP A 34 16.19 -10.96 7.76
CA ASP A 34 15.70 -9.82 6.98
C ASP A 34 14.36 -9.24 7.51
N GLY A 35 14.40 -8.69 8.72
CA GLY A 35 13.56 -7.56 9.14
C GLY A 35 12.05 -7.80 9.33
N MET A 36 11.56 -9.04 9.30
CA MET A 36 10.19 -9.38 9.75
C MET A 36 10.18 -9.93 11.19
N LEU A 37 11.07 -10.86 11.54
CA LEU A 37 11.11 -11.49 12.87
C LEU A 37 11.54 -10.53 13.98
N ASP A 38 12.42 -9.56 13.69
CA ASP A 38 12.82 -8.53 14.66
C ASP A 38 11.63 -7.71 15.14
N ARG A 39 10.64 -7.45 14.26
CA ARG A 39 9.41 -6.74 14.63
C ARG A 39 8.50 -7.57 15.52
N VAL A 40 8.51 -8.90 15.35
CA VAL A 40 7.77 -9.80 16.26
C VAL A 40 8.41 -9.76 17.66
N ARG A 41 9.74 -9.79 17.74
CA ARG A 41 10.48 -9.63 19.00
C ARG A 41 10.30 -8.23 19.64
N GLU A 42 10.32 -7.16 18.84
CA GLU A 42 10.11 -5.77 19.26
C GLU A 42 8.67 -5.50 19.73
N ILE A 43 7.68 -6.18 19.17
CA ILE A 43 6.28 -6.11 19.62
C ILE A 43 6.09 -6.92 20.91
N ALA A 44 6.66 -8.13 20.99
CA ALA A 44 6.57 -8.97 22.18
C ALA A 44 7.14 -8.29 23.43
N SER A 45 8.28 -7.60 23.33
CA SER A 45 8.88 -6.88 24.46
C SER A 45 8.10 -5.62 24.87
N LYS A 46 7.35 -4.99 23.96
CA LYS A 46 6.55 -3.79 24.25
C LYS A 46 5.19 -4.09 24.87
N ILE A 47 4.66 -5.30 24.70
CA ILE A 47 3.36 -5.72 25.29
C ILE A 47 3.44 -5.88 26.81
N GLN A 48 4.63 -6.12 27.39
CA GLN A 48 4.80 -6.28 28.85
C GLN A 48 4.95 -4.96 29.62
N ALA A 49 4.93 -3.79 28.97
CA ALA A 49 5.35 -2.53 29.59
C ALA A 49 4.56 -1.28 29.18
N SER A 50 3.22 -1.29 29.24
CA SER A 50 2.38 -0.09 29.48
C SER A 50 0.90 -0.42 29.69
N ASP A 51 0.51 -0.61 30.95
CA ASP A 51 -0.85 -0.37 31.41
C ASP A 51 -0.84 0.91 32.26
N LYS A 52 -1.48 1.98 31.77
CA LYS A 52 -2.39 2.87 32.53
C LYS A 52 -2.82 4.15 31.79
N ASP A 53 -4.13 4.34 31.79
CA ASP A 53 -4.88 5.59 31.89
C ASP A 53 -4.81 6.66 30.77
N SER A 54 -5.84 7.52 30.78
CA SER A 54 -6.21 8.55 29.79
C SER A 54 -6.68 9.80 30.60
N PRO A 55 -7.55 10.78 30.19
CA PRO A 55 -8.28 11.00 28.92
C PRO A 55 -8.56 12.48 28.45
N VAL A 56 -9.33 12.60 27.34
CA VAL A 56 -10.18 13.73 26.82
C VAL A 56 -9.58 15.07 26.31
N ALA A 57 -10.35 15.70 25.39
CA ALA A 57 -10.46 17.14 25.04
C ALA A 57 -9.42 17.74 24.05
N GLU A 58 -9.76 18.67 23.14
CA GLU A 58 -11.06 19.23 22.69
C GLU A 58 -10.98 19.78 21.24
N SER A 59 -12.01 20.50 20.74
CA SER A 59 -12.02 21.14 19.40
C SER A 59 -12.66 22.54 19.40
N PRO A 60 -12.18 23.48 18.56
CA PRO A 60 -13.09 24.46 17.93
C PRO A 60 -12.80 24.77 16.44
N GLN A 61 -13.60 25.68 15.84
CA GLN A 61 -13.59 26.09 14.42
C GLN A 61 -13.15 27.58 14.29
N ALA A 62 -13.08 28.30 13.14
CA ALA A 62 -13.56 28.12 11.75
C ALA A 62 -12.56 28.82 10.76
N SER A 63 -12.83 29.53 9.64
CA SER A 63 -14.05 29.93 8.91
C SER A 63 -13.75 30.40 7.45
N VAL A 64 -14.73 30.26 6.54
CA VAL A 64 -14.99 31.10 5.31
C VAL A 64 -13.92 31.13 4.18
N ALA A 65 -14.35 31.49 2.95
CA ALA A 65 -13.59 31.49 1.70
C ALA A 65 -13.81 32.79 0.88
N PRO A 66 -13.16 32.94 -0.30
CA PRO A 66 -13.95 32.90 -1.53
C PRO A 66 -13.32 32.09 -2.69
N LYS A 67 -14.01 32.03 -3.84
CA LYS A 67 -13.62 31.29 -5.07
C LYS A 67 -12.99 32.23 -6.12
N PRO A 68 -12.35 31.68 -7.17
CA PRO A 68 -13.04 31.67 -8.47
C PRO A 68 -13.22 30.25 -9.06
N SER A 69 -13.89 30.15 -10.21
CA SER A 69 -14.39 28.89 -10.79
C SER A 69 -13.92 28.63 -12.21
N THR A 70 -13.57 27.37 -12.52
CA THR A 70 -13.72 26.72 -13.84
C THR A 70 -13.54 25.19 -13.67
N GLY A 71 -14.32 24.37 -14.38
CA GLY A 71 -14.10 22.92 -14.50
C GLY A 71 -14.42 22.09 -13.26
N GLY A 72 -15.56 21.37 -13.26
CA GLY A 72 -16.05 20.56 -12.14
C GLY A 72 -15.29 19.26 -11.86
N THR A 73 -13.97 19.31 -11.65
CA THR A 73 -13.19 18.14 -11.21
C THR A 73 -13.60 17.74 -9.80
N ARG A 74 -14.36 16.65 -9.66
CA ARG A 74 -14.82 16.10 -8.36
C ARG A 74 -13.60 15.67 -7.53
N ARG A 75 -13.10 16.57 -6.65
CA ARG A 75 -11.90 16.33 -5.81
C ARG A 75 -12.03 15.02 -5.05
N ILE A 76 -11.21 14.04 -5.41
CA ILE A 76 -11.12 12.75 -4.75
C ILE A 76 -10.47 12.98 -3.38
N LYS A 77 -11.15 12.58 -2.30
CA LYS A 77 -10.65 12.77 -0.93
C LYS A 77 -9.39 11.92 -0.71
N GLY A 78 -8.35 12.52 -0.14
CA GLY A 78 -7.10 11.81 0.21
C GLY A 78 -6.00 11.79 -0.87
N VAL A 79 -6.23 12.39 -2.05
CA VAL A 79 -5.16 12.64 -3.03
C VAL A 79 -4.15 13.66 -2.45
N PRO A 80 -2.83 13.45 -2.59
CA PRO A 80 -1.83 14.44 -2.18
C PRO A 80 -2.01 15.79 -2.89
N LYS A 81 -1.80 16.88 -2.13
CA LYS A 81 -1.88 18.25 -2.67
C LYS A 81 -0.88 18.46 -3.81
N GLU A 82 0.38 18.07 -3.61
CA GLU A 82 1.46 18.12 -4.61
C GLU A 82 1.08 17.42 -5.94
N LEU A 83 0.48 16.23 -5.87
CA LEU A 83 0.05 15.47 -7.05
C LEU A 83 -1.16 16.09 -7.77
N SER A 84 -1.93 16.94 -7.08
CA SER A 84 -3.02 17.71 -7.69
C SER A 84 -2.53 19.04 -8.29
N GLU A 85 -1.32 19.48 -7.94
CA GLU A 85 -0.77 20.80 -8.27
C GLU A 85 0.36 20.75 -9.30
N SER A 86 0.98 19.57 -9.56
CA SER A 86 2.02 19.44 -10.59
C SER A 86 1.50 19.68 -12.01
N GLY A 87 0.19 19.49 -12.25
CA GLY A 87 -0.45 19.71 -13.54
C GLY A 87 -0.28 18.58 -14.56
N ASP A 88 0.63 17.63 -14.34
CA ASP A 88 0.88 16.50 -15.27
C ASP A 88 -0.21 15.43 -15.23
N TYR A 89 -0.90 15.27 -14.10
CA TYR A 89 -1.84 14.17 -13.86
C TYR A 89 -3.23 14.65 -13.40
N ARG A 90 -4.27 14.17 -14.07
CA ARG A 90 -5.67 14.32 -13.63
C ARG A 90 -6.15 13.03 -12.99
N ILE A 91 -6.29 13.00 -11.66
CA ILE A 91 -6.76 11.79 -10.96
C ILE A 91 -8.23 11.51 -11.29
N LEU A 92 -8.53 10.25 -11.66
CA LEU A 92 -9.85 9.81 -12.13
C LEU A 92 -10.61 8.99 -11.07
N LYS A 93 -9.92 8.07 -10.37
CA LYS A 93 -10.50 7.29 -9.25
C LYS A 93 -9.41 6.67 -8.37
N GLU A 94 -9.75 6.34 -7.13
CA GLU A 94 -8.97 5.38 -6.33
C GLU A 94 -9.26 3.95 -6.84
N LEU A 95 -8.21 3.14 -6.99
CA LEU A 95 -8.29 1.72 -7.38
C LEU A 95 -8.17 0.80 -6.15
N GLY A 96 -7.38 1.20 -5.15
CA GLY A 96 -7.19 0.45 -3.91
C GLY A 96 -6.27 1.16 -2.91
N ARG A 97 -6.29 0.69 -1.67
CA ARG A 97 -5.58 1.29 -0.53
C ARG A 97 -5.09 0.19 0.40
N GLY A 98 -3.88 0.34 0.93
CA GLY A 98 -3.27 -0.63 1.85
C GLY A 98 -2.14 -0.01 2.68
N GLY A 99 -1.47 -0.84 3.49
CA GLY A 99 -0.46 -0.35 4.45
C GLY A 99 0.73 0.41 3.83
N MET A 100 1.11 0.06 2.60
CA MET A 100 2.18 0.74 1.87
C MET A 100 1.75 2.11 1.31
N GLY A 101 0.50 2.25 0.86
CA GLY A 101 0.06 3.42 0.11
C GLY A 101 -1.35 3.31 -0.49
N VAL A 102 -1.67 4.25 -1.36
CA VAL A 102 -2.90 4.33 -2.15
C VAL A 102 -2.55 4.19 -3.64
N VAL A 103 -3.39 3.49 -4.40
CA VAL A 103 -3.26 3.31 -5.83
C VAL A 103 -4.41 4.03 -6.53
N TYR A 104 -4.08 4.97 -7.41
CA TYR A 104 -5.05 5.76 -8.17
C TYR A 104 -4.97 5.45 -9.66
N LEU A 105 -6.10 5.54 -10.36
CA LEU A 105 -6.13 5.75 -11.81
C LEU A 105 -6.07 7.26 -12.06
N ALA A 106 -5.17 7.69 -12.94
CA ALA A 106 -5.04 9.05 -13.42
C ALA A 106 -5.03 9.09 -14.96
N LYS A 107 -5.22 10.28 -15.52
CA LYS A 107 -4.87 10.60 -16.90
C LYS A 107 -3.55 11.37 -16.89
N TYR A 108 -2.52 10.87 -17.55
CA TYR A 108 -1.29 11.61 -17.80
C TYR A 108 -1.56 12.58 -18.94
N LEU A 109 -1.58 13.87 -18.63
CA LEU A 109 -2.06 14.93 -19.51
C LEU A 109 -1.12 15.21 -20.70
N PRO A 110 0.22 15.19 -20.58
CA PRO A 110 1.14 15.38 -21.72
C PRO A 110 1.02 14.35 -22.86
N MET A 111 0.45 13.16 -22.61
CA MET A 111 0.23 12.11 -23.62
C MET A 111 -1.24 11.66 -23.69
N ASP A 112 -2.14 12.38 -23.02
CA ASP A 112 -3.59 12.13 -22.91
C ASP A 112 -4.01 10.67 -22.56
N ARG A 113 -3.14 9.89 -21.92
CA ARG A 113 -3.31 8.44 -21.70
C ARG A 113 -3.65 8.08 -20.24
N PRO A 114 -4.35 6.97 -19.97
CA PRO A 114 -4.58 6.49 -18.60
C PRO A 114 -3.32 5.84 -18.01
N GLU A 115 -2.98 6.20 -16.78
CA GLU A 115 -1.88 5.61 -16.01
C GLU A 115 -2.29 5.31 -14.57
N VAL A 116 -1.65 4.33 -13.94
CA VAL A 116 -1.83 3.99 -12.53
C VAL A 116 -0.72 4.62 -11.70
N LEU A 117 -1.10 5.36 -10.65
CA LEU A 117 -0.19 6.01 -9.72
C LEU A 117 -0.22 5.31 -8.36
N LYS A 118 0.91 4.68 -7.97
CA LYS A 118 1.09 4.12 -6.62
C LYS A 118 1.79 5.15 -5.74
N VAL A 119 1.02 5.73 -4.82
CA VAL A 119 1.39 6.81 -3.89
C VAL A 119 1.63 6.22 -2.50
N LEU A 120 2.83 6.34 -1.95
CA LEU A 120 3.14 5.78 -0.61
C LEU A 120 2.51 6.60 0.52
N ASN A 121 2.18 5.96 1.64
CA ASN A 121 1.71 6.68 2.82
C ASN A 121 2.82 7.56 3.40
N SER A 122 2.51 8.79 3.86
CA SER A 122 3.51 9.74 4.39
C SER A 122 4.33 9.19 5.57
N GLN A 123 3.70 8.38 6.43
CA GLN A 123 4.39 7.62 7.49
C GLN A 123 5.42 6.61 6.97
N MET A 124 5.25 6.11 5.74
CA MET A 124 6.18 5.21 5.08
C MET A 124 7.30 5.97 4.36
N VAL A 125 7.03 7.16 3.79
CA VAL A 125 8.09 8.01 3.19
C VAL A 125 9.18 8.35 4.20
N LYS A 126 8.81 8.61 5.47
CA LYS A 126 9.75 8.87 6.58
C LYS A 126 10.59 7.65 7.00
N ARG A 127 10.24 6.43 6.59
CA ARG A 127 10.96 5.19 6.97
C ARG A 127 11.98 4.83 5.90
N GLU A 128 13.27 4.88 6.25
CA GLU A 128 14.35 4.61 5.29
C GLU A 128 14.26 3.19 4.68
N SER A 129 13.86 2.19 5.47
CA SER A 129 13.62 0.83 4.99
C SER A 129 12.47 0.72 3.98
N ALA A 130 11.44 1.57 4.09
CA ALA A 130 10.38 1.66 3.11
C ALA A 130 10.82 2.42 1.83
N ARG A 131 11.64 3.48 1.96
CA ARG A 131 12.31 4.13 0.83
C ARG A 131 13.21 3.16 0.06
N LYS A 132 14.01 2.35 0.76
CA LYS A 132 14.86 1.30 0.15
C LYS A 132 14.00 0.27 -0.59
N ARG A 133 12.97 -0.30 0.06
CA ARG A 133 12.04 -1.25 -0.59
C ARG A 133 11.33 -0.65 -1.81
N PHE A 134 10.88 0.60 -1.75
CA PHE A 134 10.28 1.31 -2.89
C PHE A 134 11.22 1.40 -4.10
N VAL A 135 12.46 1.83 -3.88
CA VAL A 135 13.47 1.94 -4.96
C VAL A 135 13.85 0.55 -5.49
N THR A 136 13.91 -0.49 -4.64
CA THR A 136 14.14 -1.87 -5.07
C THR A 136 12.97 -2.42 -5.89
N GLU A 137 11.71 -2.22 -5.46
CA GLU A 137 10.51 -2.59 -6.23
C GLU A 137 10.53 -1.92 -7.61
N MET A 138 10.77 -0.61 -7.69
CA MET A 138 10.87 0.10 -8.96
C MET A 138 12.01 -0.42 -9.84
N LYS A 139 13.21 -0.65 -9.29
CA LYS A 139 14.36 -1.20 -10.03
C LYS A 139 14.19 -2.66 -10.45
N ALA A 140 13.31 -3.41 -9.79
CA ALA A 140 12.94 -4.76 -10.19
C ALA A 140 11.93 -4.71 -11.35
N ILE A 141 10.81 -3.98 -11.18
CA ILE A 141 9.76 -3.91 -12.21
C ILE A 141 10.28 -3.24 -13.49
N GLY A 142 11.12 -2.20 -13.39
CA GLY A 142 11.75 -1.55 -14.55
C GLY A 142 12.77 -2.41 -15.31
N LYS A 143 13.03 -3.66 -14.88
CA LYS A 143 13.80 -4.66 -15.64
C LYS A 143 12.93 -5.74 -16.27
N LEU A 144 11.62 -5.75 -15.99
CA LEU A 144 10.68 -6.74 -16.49
C LEU A 144 9.92 -6.17 -17.69
N ASN A 145 9.91 -6.93 -18.78
CA ASN A 145 9.11 -6.66 -19.97
C ASN A 145 8.45 -7.97 -20.39
N HIS A 146 7.16 -8.14 -20.10
CA HIS A 146 6.41 -9.36 -20.35
C HIS A 146 4.90 -9.04 -20.39
N PRO A 147 4.12 -9.58 -21.35
CA PRO A 147 2.72 -9.19 -21.55
C PRO A 147 1.78 -9.46 -20.36
N SER A 148 2.18 -10.29 -19.40
CA SER A 148 1.43 -10.55 -18.16
C SER A 148 1.88 -9.70 -16.95
N ILE A 149 2.76 -8.71 -17.15
CA ILE A 149 3.32 -7.85 -16.09
C ILE A 149 3.10 -6.39 -16.48
N ALA A 150 2.36 -5.64 -15.65
CA ALA A 150 2.08 -4.23 -15.91
C ALA A 150 3.37 -3.39 -15.93
N THR A 151 3.58 -2.67 -17.03
CA THR A 151 4.81 -1.91 -17.29
C THR A 151 4.95 -0.73 -16.31
N ALA A 152 6.05 -0.66 -15.55
CA ALA A 152 6.38 0.56 -14.81
C ALA A 152 6.98 1.61 -15.76
N TYR A 153 6.53 2.86 -15.69
CA TYR A 153 7.03 3.93 -16.55
C TYR A 153 8.12 4.75 -15.86
N GLN A 154 7.78 5.48 -14.80
CA GLN A 154 8.73 6.40 -14.15
C GLN A 154 8.32 6.77 -12.72
N GLN A 155 9.29 7.27 -11.95
CA GLN A 155 9.00 8.01 -10.72
C GLN A 155 8.37 9.36 -11.08
N VAL A 156 7.37 9.81 -10.33
CA VAL A 156 6.82 11.17 -10.46
C VAL A 156 7.55 12.07 -9.44
N PRO A 157 8.20 13.17 -9.87
CA PRO A 157 9.04 13.99 -9.00
C PRO A 157 8.20 14.95 -8.13
N LEU A 158 7.77 14.49 -6.96
CA LEU A 158 7.06 15.33 -5.98
C LEU A 158 7.92 15.61 -4.73
N PRO A 159 7.86 16.82 -4.12
CA PRO A 159 8.74 17.22 -3.02
C PRO A 159 8.72 16.35 -1.76
N THR A 160 7.54 15.96 -1.26
CA THR A 160 7.43 15.19 0.00
C THR A 160 6.87 13.78 -0.18
N GLN A 161 6.50 13.41 -1.42
CA GLN A 161 5.65 12.26 -1.69
C GLN A 161 6.28 11.31 -2.72
N LEU A 162 6.56 10.07 -2.30
CA LEU A 162 7.00 9.00 -3.22
C LEU A 162 5.81 8.51 -4.05
N VAL A 163 5.92 8.65 -5.36
CA VAL A 163 4.93 8.23 -6.36
C VAL A 163 5.66 7.65 -7.57
N PHE A 164 5.09 6.62 -8.18
CA PHE A 164 5.48 6.20 -9.52
C PHE A 164 4.26 5.88 -10.36
N SER A 165 4.43 6.04 -11.68
CA SER A 165 3.43 5.67 -12.66
C SER A 165 3.74 4.34 -13.34
N MET A 166 2.68 3.63 -13.70
CA MET A 166 2.69 2.36 -14.39
C MET A 166 1.47 2.25 -15.31
N GLU A 167 1.50 1.26 -16.17
CA GLU A 167 0.43 0.88 -17.09
C GLU A 167 -0.91 0.66 -16.39
N TYR A 168 -1.99 1.19 -16.96
CA TYR A 168 -3.34 0.88 -16.54
C TYR A 168 -3.88 -0.35 -17.28
N VAL A 169 -3.81 -1.50 -16.62
CA VAL A 169 -4.51 -2.72 -17.07
C VAL A 169 -6.00 -2.60 -16.74
N PRO A 170 -6.91 -2.55 -17.75
CA PRO A 170 -8.35 -2.49 -17.50
C PRO A 170 -8.90 -3.85 -17.07
N GLY A 171 -9.70 -3.88 -16.02
CA GLY A 171 -10.34 -5.11 -15.53
C GLY A 171 -10.78 -5.02 -14.08
N ILE A 172 -10.85 -6.17 -13.42
CA ILE A 172 -10.98 -6.29 -11.96
C ILE A 172 -9.79 -7.10 -11.41
N ASP A 173 -9.40 -6.84 -10.17
CA ASP A 173 -8.35 -7.64 -9.52
C ASP A 173 -8.78 -9.09 -9.31
N LEU A 174 -7.81 -10.00 -9.35
CA LEU A 174 -8.04 -11.44 -9.24
C LEU A 174 -8.76 -11.84 -7.94
N HIS A 175 -8.56 -11.10 -6.84
CA HIS A 175 -9.26 -11.36 -5.58
C HIS A 175 -10.76 -11.06 -5.69
N LYS A 176 -11.16 -9.91 -6.27
CA LYS A 176 -12.57 -9.62 -6.60
C LYS A 176 -13.13 -10.57 -7.67
N PHE A 177 -12.32 -11.00 -8.64
CA PHE A 177 -12.75 -11.99 -9.64
C PHE A 177 -13.12 -13.32 -8.97
N ILE A 178 -12.21 -13.87 -8.15
CA ILE A 178 -12.44 -15.07 -7.34
C ILE A 178 -13.68 -14.88 -6.46
N ALA A 179 -13.74 -13.80 -5.66
CA ALA A 179 -14.86 -13.56 -4.74
C ALA A 179 -16.23 -13.41 -5.43
N LYS A 180 -16.29 -13.15 -6.75
CA LYS A 180 -17.52 -13.00 -7.53
C LYS A 180 -17.88 -14.24 -8.37
N TYR A 181 -16.91 -15.02 -8.81
CA TYR A 181 -17.07 -16.07 -9.83
C TYR A 181 -16.58 -17.47 -9.38
N GLN A 182 -16.51 -17.73 -8.06
CA GLN A 182 -16.19 -19.07 -7.54
C GLN A 182 -17.42 -20.01 -7.60
N PRO A 183 -17.21 -21.32 -7.92
CA PRO A 183 -15.95 -21.94 -8.31
C PRO A 183 -15.53 -21.52 -9.72
N ILE A 184 -14.26 -21.13 -9.89
CA ILE A 184 -13.72 -20.89 -11.24
C ILE A 184 -13.53 -22.26 -11.90
N PRO A 185 -14.14 -22.53 -13.07
CA PRO A 185 -13.95 -23.79 -13.76
C PRO A 185 -12.50 -23.91 -14.24
N ILE A 186 -11.88 -25.06 -13.96
CA ILE A 186 -10.62 -25.44 -14.61
C ILE A 186 -10.97 -25.80 -16.06
N PRO A 187 -10.30 -25.24 -17.08
CA PRO A 187 -10.49 -25.67 -18.46
C PRO A 187 -10.23 -27.17 -18.59
N ALA A 188 -11.07 -27.87 -19.34
CA ALA A 188 -10.75 -29.23 -19.78
C ALA A 188 -9.50 -29.17 -20.67
N ALA A 189 -8.61 -30.16 -20.50
CA ALA A 189 -7.36 -30.29 -21.24
C ALA A 189 -7.58 -30.91 -22.63
#